data_AF-A0A5E4QHC1-F1
#
_entry.id   AF-A0A5E4QHC1-F1
#
_cell.length_a   1.000
_cell.length_b   1.000
_cell.length_c   1.000
_cell.angle_alpha   90.00
_cell.angle_beta   90.00
_cell.angle_gamma   90.00
#
_symmetry.space_group_name_H-M   'P 1'
#
loop_
_entity.id
_entity.type
_entity.pdbx_description
1 polymer ?
#
loop_
_entity_poly.entity_id
_entity_poly.type
_entity_poly.pdbx_seq_one_letter_code
_entity_poly.pdbx_strand_id
1 'polypeptide(L)'
;MATGRSLSEKPHYKLEDAPQLFEKFIKDYDRKYANDEDRKIHYDAFVRSLEKINKANASNTATFDINKFADYTPEESKHLFGLSKRT
;
A
#
# COMPACT_ATOMS: atom_id res chain seq x y z
N MET A 1 13.56 -18.22 15.58
CA MET A 1 12.29 -17.96 16.29
C MET A 1 11.34 -17.26 15.31
N ALA A 2 10.29 -17.94 14.84
CA ALA A 2 9.29 -17.34 13.97
C ALA A 2 8.33 -16.51 14.84
N THR A 3 8.39 -15.18 14.73
CA THR A 3 7.46 -14.28 15.42
C THR A 3 6.11 -14.34 14.72
N GLY A 4 5.20 -15.16 15.24
CA GLY A 4 3.78 -15.13 14.85
C GLY A 4 3.20 -13.75 15.17
N ARG A 5 2.67 -13.07 14.15
CA ARG A 5 2.01 -11.76 14.30
C ARG A 5 0.76 -11.95 15.16
N SER A 6 0.69 -11.26 16.29
CA SER A 6 -0.53 -11.18 17.11
C SER A 6 -1.67 -10.65 16.24
N LEU A 7 -2.71 -11.46 16.02
CA LEU A 7 -3.87 -11.14 15.19
C LEU A 7 -4.77 -10.03 15.79
N SER A 8 -4.37 -9.41 16.90
CA SER A 8 -5.18 -8.49 17.69
C SER A 8 -4.77 -7.02 17.58
N GLU A 9 -3.62 -6.69 16.98
CA GLU A 9 -3.18 -5.29 16.81
C GLU A 9 -3.19 -4.87 15.35
N LYS A 10 -3.87 -3.77 15.06
CA LYS A 10 -3.93 -3.21 13.71
C LYS A 10 -2.54 -2.72 13.31
N PRO A 11 -2.08 -3.01 12.09
CA PRO A 11 -0.80 -2.52 11.61
C PRO A 11 -0.70 -0.98 11.72
N HIS A 12 0.41 -0.49 12.25
CA HIS A 12 0.79 0.91 12.20
C HIS A 12 2.19 1.02 11.61
N TYR A 13 2.30 1.73 10.50
CA TYR A 13 3.52 1.86 9.72
C TYR A 13 4.22 3.17 10.03
N LYS A 14 5.50 3.13 10.36
CA LYS A 14 6.28 4.36 10.44
C LYS A 14 6.74 4.75 9.05
N LEU A 15 6.57 6.02 8.69
CA LEU A 15 6.96 6.51 7.36
C LEU A 15 8.49 6.52 7.18
N GLU A 16 9.25 6.54 8.27
CA GLU A 16 10.73 6.38 8.25
C GLU A 16 11.16 5.01 7.70
N ASP A 17 10.34 3.98 7.90
CA ASP A 17 10.58 2.61 7.42
C ASP A 17 10.06 2.39 5.99
N ALA A 18 9.46 3.41 5.36
CA ALA A 18 8.86 3.29 4.04
C ALA A 18 9.81 2.76 2.95
N PRO A 19 11.11 3.16 2.88
CA PRO A 19 12.03 2.59 1.90
C PRO A 19 12.17 1.07 2.03
N GLN A 20 12.32 0.56 3.25
CA GLN A 20 12.51 -0.86 3.55
C GLN A 20 11.22 -1.65 3.31
N LEU A 21 10.07 -1.07 3.69
CA LEU A 21 8.75 -1.64 3.43
C LEU A 21 8.46 -1.72 1.94
N PHE A 22 8.87 -0.72 1.16
CA PHE A 22 8.71 -0.70 -0.29
C PHE A 22 9.58 -1.76 -0.98
N GLU A 23 10.84 -1.91 -0.58
CA GLU A 23 11.71 -2.99 -1.07
C GLU A 23 11.14 -4.38 -0.79
N LYS A 24 10.53 -4.56 0.38
CA LYS A 24 9.82 -5.80 0.73
C LYS A 24 8.58 -5.98 -0.14
N PHE A 25 7.76 -4.94 -0.28
CA PHE A 25 6.56 -4.94 -1.12
C PHE A 25 6.86 -5.31 -2.58
N ILE A 26 7.95 -4.77 -3.14
CA ILE A 26 8.38 -5.09 -4.51
C ILE A 26 8.61 -6.60 -4.66
N LYS A 27 9.28 -7.22 -3.69
CA LYS A 27 9.59 -8.65 -3.70
C LYS A 27 8.34 -9.50 -3.43
N ASP A 28 7.55 -9.13 -2.44
CA ASP A 28 6.35 -9.88 -2.02
C ASP A 28 5.29 -9.91 -3.13
N TYR A 29 5.22 -8.89 -3.99
CA TYR A 29 4.22 -8.77 -5.06
C TYR A 29 4.81 -8.80 -6.49
N ASP A 30 6.09 -9.18 -6.66
CA ASP A 30 6.82 -9.20 -7.94
C ASP A 30 6.63 -7.93 -8.78
N ARG A 31 6.76 -6.76 -8.13
CA ARG A 31 6.55 -5.46 -8.80
C ARG A 31 7.71 -5.15 -9.73
N LYS A 32 7.37 -4.67 -10.92
CA LYS A 32 8.32 -4.26 -11.96
C LYS A 32 7.93 -2.89 -12.45
N TYR A 33 8.89 -1.99 -12.46
CA TYR A 33 8.72 -0.62 -12.90
C TYR A 33 9.54 -0.40 -14.17
N ALA A 34 9.04 0.46 -15.05
CA ALA A 34 9.64 0.66 -16.37
C ALA A 34 11.02 1.36 -16.28
N ASN A 35 11.18 2.27 -15.33
CA ASN A 35 12.38 3.06 -15.10
C ASN A 35 12.38 3.66 -13.67
N ASP A 36 13.41 4.43 -13.33
CA ASP A 36 13.56 5.03 -12.01
C ASP A 36 12.49 6.10 -11.70
N GLU A 37 12.01 6.83 -12.71
CA GLU A 37 10.94 7.82 -12.53
C GLU A 37 9.61 7.14 -12.19
N ASP A 38 9.28 6.06 -12.89
CA ASP A 38 8.11 5.21 -12.65
C ASP A 38 8.18 4.60 -11.23
N ARG A 39 9.33 4.03 -10.87
CA ARG A 39 9.57 3.50 -9.52
C ARG A 39 9.38 4.58 -8.46
N LYS A 40 9.81 5.81 -8.71
CA LYS A 40 9.64 6.94 -7.78
C LYS A 40 8.17 7.34 -7.63
N ILE A 41 7.40 7.40 -8.72
CA ILE A 41 5.97 7.69 -8.70
C ILE A 41 5.22 6.65 -7.84
N HIS A 42 5.54 5.37 -8.04
CA HIS A 42 4.95 4.27 -7.26
C HIS A 42 5.40 4.26 -5.80
N TYR A 43 6.65 4.63 -5.51
CA TYR A 43 7.12 4.82 -4.13
C TYR A 43 6.33 5.92 -3.42
N ASP A 44 6.12 7.08 -4.06
CA ASP A 44 5.35 8.18 -3.49
C ASP A 44 3.88 7.76 -3.26
N ALA A 45 3.29 6.98 -4.18
CA ALA A 45 1.96 6.41 -4.01
C ALA A 45 1.90 5.42 -2.83
N PHE A 46 2.93 4.58 -2.68
CA PHE A 46 3.06 3.63 -1.57
C PHE A 46 3.12 4.34 -0.20
N VAL A 47 3.94 5.39 -0.07
CA VAL A 47 4.02 6.20 1.17
C VAL A 47 2.65 6.76 1.55
N ARG A 48 1.92 7.33 0.58
CA ARG A 48 0.55 7.84 0.79
C ARG A 48 -0.42 6.75 1.22
N SER A 49 -0.25 5.52 0.75
CA SER A 49 -1.05 4.37 1.18
C SER A 49 -0.76 3.99 2.64
N LEU A 50 0.50 4.05 3.09
CA LEU A 50 0.84 3.84 4.51
C LEU A 50 0.14 4.85 5.41
N GLU A 51 0.15 6.13 5.04
CA GLU A 51 -0.57 7.19 5.77
C GLU A 51 -2.07 6.90 5.86
N LYS A 52 -2.69 6.50 4.74
CA LYS A 52 -4.12 6.13 4.69
C LYS A 52 -4.43 4.92 5.56
N ILE A 53 -3.60 3.88 5.51
CA ILE A 53 -3.75 2.68 6.34
C ILE A 53 -3.67 3.05 7.82
N ASN A 54 -2.67 3.83 8.23
CA ASN A 54 -2.52 4.28 9.61
C ASN A 54 -3.73 5.07 10.09
N LYS A 55 -4.20 6.02 9.27
CA LYS A 55 -5.38 6.82 9.58
C LYS A 55 -6.65 5.96 9.68
N ALA A 56 -6.83 5.01 8.77
CA ALA A 56 -7.99 4.13 8.78
C ALA A 56 -7.96 3.16 9.97
N ASN A 57 -6.78 2.64 10.32
CA ASN A 57 -6.58 1.77 11.47
C ASN A 57 -6.67 2.49 12.82
N ALA A 58 -6.53 3.82 12.86
CA ALA A 58 -6.82 4.60 14.06
C ALA A 58 -8.32 4.55 14.44
N SER A 59 -9.21 4.20 13.50
CA SER A 59 -10.62 3.95 13.78
C SER A 59 -10.87 2.48 14.15
N ASN A 60 -11.99 2.17 14.83
CA ASN A 60 -12.29 0.79 15.25
C ASN A 60 -13.23 0.01 14.31
N THR A 61 -13.34 0.40 13.04
CA THR A 61 -14.35 -0.16 12.11
C THR A 61 -13.85 -1.34 11.29
N ALA A 62 -12.59 -1.32 10.87
CA ALA A 62 -11.95 -2.38 10.10
C ALA A 62 -10.43 -2.37 10.33
N THR A 63 -9.76 -3.42 9.83
CA THR A 63 -8.30 -3.50 9.80
C THR A 63 -7.85 -3.40 8.35
N PHE A 64 -6.93 -2.47 8.09
CA PHE A 64 -6.31 -2.21 6.80
C PHE A 64 -4.84 -2.62 6.88
N ASP A 65 -4.31 -3.14 5.77
CA ASP A 65 -2.91 -3.57 5.68
C ASP A 65 -2.36 -3.29 4.27
N ILE A 66 -1.03 -3.29 4.15
CA ILE A 66 -0.33 -3.31 2.87
C ILE A 66 -0.82 -4.53 2.09
N ASN A 67 -1.26 -4.28 0.87
CA ASN A 67 -1.73 -5.30 -0.04
C ASN A 67 -1.20 -5.00 -1.44
N LYS A 68 -1.53 -5.84 -2.42
CA LYS A 68 -1.04 -5.67 -3.80
C LYS A 68 -1.35 -4.30 -4.41
N PHE A 69 -2.36 -3.57 -3.96
CA PHE A 69 -2.72 -2.25 -4.51
C PHE A 69 -2.04 -1.08 -3.79
N ALA A 70 -1.11 -1.34 -2.87
CA ALA A 70 -0.54 -0.31 -2.01
C ALA A 70 0.24 0.78 -2.77
N ASP A 71 0.81 0.47 -3.95
CA ASP A 71 1.55 1.43 -4.78
C ASP A 71 0.74 2.03 -5.93
N TYR A 72 -0.58 1.82 -5.98
CA TYR A 72 -1.40 2.32 -7.07
C TYR A 72 -1.48 3.85 -7.05
N THR A 73 -1.20 4.45 -8.20
CA THR A 73 -1.45 5.87 -8.45
C THR A 73 -2.96 6.19 -8.44
N PRO A 74 -3.35 7.47 -8.26
CA PRO A 74 -4.74 7.88 -8.39
C PRO A 74 -5.34 7.49 -9.75
N GLU A 75 -4.55 7.54 -10.81
CA GLU A 75 -4.92 7.20 -12.18
C GLU A 75 -5.24 5.70 -12.30
N GLU A 76 -4.33 4.83 -11.85
CA GLU A 76 -4.54 3.37 -11.87
C GLU A 76 -5.73 2.95 -11.00
N SER A 77 -5.92 3.63 -9.87
CA SER A 77 -7.03 3.37 -8.96
C SER A 77 -8.40 3.64 -9.61
N LYS A 78 -8.50 4.60 -10.56
CA LYS A 78 -9.77 4.90 -11.26
C LYS A 78 -10.26 3.70 -12.08
N HIS A 79 -9.35 2.86 -12.56
CA HIS A 79 -9.68 1.70 -13.38
C HIS A 79 -10.06 0.45 -12.57
N LEU A 80 -9.91 0.48 -11.24
CA LEU A 80 -10.29 -0.65 -10.37
C LEU A 80 -11.81 -0.81 -10.23
N PHE A 81 -12.58 0.25 -10.48
CA PHE A 81 -14.02 0.23 -10.30
C PHE A 81 -14.69 -0.02 -11.64
N GLY A 82 -15.26 -1.21 -11.84
CA GLY A 82 -16.01 -1.60 -13.05
C GLY A 82 -17.31 -0.82 -13.30
N LEU A 83 -17.50 0.32 -12.64
CA LEU A 83 -18.64 1.21 -12.81
C LEU A 83 -18.36 2.18 -13.95
N SER A 84 -18.55 1.71 -15.17
CA SER A 84 -18.73 2.62 -16.31
C SER A 84 -20.15 3.18 -16.23
N LYS A 85 -20.30 4.53 -16.19
CA LYS A 85 -21.60 5.14 -16.42
C LYS A 85 -22.05 4.73 -17.82
N ARG A 86 -23.00 3.81 -17.91
CA ARG A 86 -23.78 3.59 -19.13
C ARG A 86 -24.61 4.87 -19.34
N THR A 87 -24.08 5.79 -20.15
CA THR A 87 -24.84 6.90 -20.74
C THR A 87 -25.39 6.46 -22.08
#